data_AF-A0A4R5APW7-F1
#
_entry.id   AF-A0A4R5APW7-F1
#
_cell.length_a   1.000
_cell.length_b   1.000
_cell.length_c   1.000
_cell.angle_alpha   90.00
_cell.angle_beta   90.00
_cell.angle_gamma   90.00
#
_symmetry.space_group_name_H-M   'P 1'
#
loop_
_entity.id
_entity.type
_entity.pdbx_description
1 polymer ?
#
loop_
_entity_poly.entity_id
_entity_poly.type
_entity_poly.pdbx_seq_one_letter_code
_entity_poly.pdbx_strand_id
1 'polypeptide(L)'
;MFTRTPRAAHYVVADWQSIAFSTDPADRGRAEAGVAAAYTAAGLEAPERYVWVPSPARGAAVAAILSGHGEALKEAGLHDLVAQAWADLGDDPAGRVAGASVLTAVRTRPWEAERTAACSEQGPEQWPRVWADTGGLLWDQVQSLVIRVRGAIGELAHADGGGSASAEATPAQNQAESLLRAATLDAVLGQHEAPWLALFEALGRLDGPLAGLAQAARSAGWWWPYERLAILSERPGELHRDEPGRLHRGDGPALAYPDGFSLHAWRGMPIPPDFVASLTGLTPARISSEENAELRRVMLEIFGYDRYLAETGARPLHRDETGVLWSIDLPGDEPVVMVEVVNSTPEPDGTHRTYYLRVPPTTRTARAGVAWTFGVDEADYHPEKQT
;
A
#
# COMPACT_ATOMS: atom_id res chain seq x y z
N MET A 1 1.56 -30.46 29.57
CA MET A 1 1.69 -29.00 29.43
C MET A 1 3.08 -28.73 28.86
N PHE A 2 3.22 -28.78 27.53
CA PHE A 2 4.47 -28.39 26.89
C PHE A 2 4.48 -26.87 26.82
N THR A 3 5.05 -26.22 27.82
CA THR A 3 5.38 -24.79 27.73
C THR A 3 6.52 -24.67 26.73
N ARG A 4 6.17 -24.48 25.46
CA ARG A 4 7.13 -24.11 24.42
C ARG A 4 7.73 -22.77 24.85
N THR A 5 9.05 -22.72 25.04
CA THR A 5 9.73 -21.48 25.39
C THR A 5 9.37 -20.39 24.38
N PRO A 6 8.95 -19.19 24.82
CA PRO A 6 8.64 -18.09 23.90
C PRO A 6 9.85 -17.83 23.00
N ARG A 7 9.63 -17.77 21.68
CA ARG A 7 10.69 -17.41 20.72
C ARG A 7 11.05 -15.94 20.95
N ALA A 8 12.33 -15.60 20.80
CA ALA A 8 12.74 -14.20 20.93
C ALA A 8 12.02 -13.34 19.86
N ALA A 9 11.55 -12.16 20.27
CA ALA A 9 10.68 -11.30 19.46
C ALA A 9 11.23 -11.01 18.06
N HIS A 10 12.54 -10.77 17.91
CA HIS A 10 13.15 -10.49 16.61
C HIS A 10 13.03 -11.66 15.61
N TYR A 11 13.07 -12.92 16.06
CA TYR A 11 12.83 -14.07 15.17
C TYR A 11 11.37 -14.16 14.75
N VAL A 12 10.44 -13.89 15.68
CA VAL A 12 9.01 -13.88 15.39
C VAL A 12 8.67 -12.79 14.37
N VAL A 13 9.20 -11.59 14.57
CA VAL A 13 8.98 -10.45 13.66
C VAL A 13 9.55 -10.74 12.28
N ALA A 14 10.77 -11.27 12.19
CA ALA A 14 11.39 -11.61 10.91
C ALA A 14 10.57 -12.66 10.13
N ASP A 15 10.08 -13.70 10.80
CA ASP A 15 9.24 -14.73 10.16
C ASP A 15 7.93 -14.12 9.64
N TRP A 16 7.24 -13.33 10.47
CA TRP A 16 5.98 -12.70 10.07
C TRP A 16 6.17 -11.61 9.02
N GLN A 17 7.32 -10.93 9.00
CA GLN A 17 7.69 -10.02 7.91
C GLN A 17 7.83 -10.77 6.59
N SER A 18 8.51 -11.92 6.60
CA SER A 18 8.63 -12.77 5.41
C SER A 18 7.25 -13.24 4.92
N ILE A 19 6.33 -13.56 5.83
CA ILE A 19 4.97 -13.97 5.49
C ILE A 19 4.19 -12.78 4.91
N ALA A 20 4.24 -11.61 5.56
CA ALA A 20 3.49 -10.42 5.17
C ALA A 20 3.76 -9.99 3.72
N PHE A 21 5.00 -10.16 3.28
CA PHE A 21 5.49 -9.71 1.99
C PHE A 21 5.86 -10.87 1.05
N SER A 22 5.40 -12.08 1.37
CA SER A 22 5.59 -13.26 0.52
C SER A 22 4.93 -13.05 -0.83
N THR A 23 5.66 -13.39 -1.89
CA THR A 23 5.15 -13.48 -3.27
C THR A 23 5.07 -14.91 -3.80
N ASP A 24 5.41 -15.90 -2.96
CA ASP A 24 5.23 -17.30 -3.31
C ASP A 24 3.73 -17.61 -3.51
N PRO A 25 3.36 -18.51 -4.44
CA PRO A 25 1.98 -18.96 -4.61
C PRO A 25 1.34 -19.47 -3.32
N ALA A 26 0.01 -19.38 -3.22
CA ALA A 26 -0.68 -19.91 -2.05
C ALA A 26 -0.51 -21.44 -1.95
N ASP A 27 -0.27 -21.94 -0.73
CA ASP A 27 -0.37 -23.36 -0.43
C ASP A 27 -1.83 -23.68 -0.11
N ARG A 28 -2.57 -24.15 -1.12
CA ARG A 28 -4.02 -24.32 -1.03
C ARG A 28 -4.42 -25.32 0.05
N GLY A 29 -3.78 -26.48 0.11
CA GLY A 29 -4.11 -27.50 1.10
C GLY A 29 -3.87 -27.00 2.54
N ARG A 30 -2.75 -26.29 2.75
CA ARG A 30 -2.44 -25.70 4.05
C ARG A 30 -3.35 -24.52 4.42
N ALA A 31 -3.81 -23.75 3.45
CA ALA A 31 -4.75 -22.66 3.66
C ALA A 31 -6.15 -23.19 4.02
N GLU A 32 -6.66 -24.17 3.27
CA GLU A 32 -7.96 -24.80 3.52
C GLU A 32 -8.00 -25.47 4.89
N ALA A 33 -6.94 -26.18 5.27
CA ALA A 33 -6.80 -26.76 6.61
C ALA A 33 -6.79 -25.68 7.72
N GLY A 34 -6.13 -24.54 7.47
CA GLY A 34 -6.13 -23.39 8.38
C GLY A 34 -7.52 -22.78 8.55
N VAL A 35 -8.24 -22.58 7.43
CA VAL A 35 -9.63 -22.09 7.44
C VAL A 35 -10.54 -23.07 8.17
N ALA A 36 -10.49 -24.37 7.86
CA ALA A 36 -11.28 -25.40 8.55
C ALA A 36 -11.03 -25.40 10.07
N ALA A 37 -9.77 -25.28 10.48
CA ALA A 37 -9.41 -25.19 11.90
C ALA A 37 -9.94 -23.91 12.56
N ALA A 38 -9.96 -22.78 11.85
CA ALA A 38 -10.54 -21.53 12.37
C ALA A 38 -12.06 -21.65 12.58
N TYR A 39 -12.78 -22.31 11.66
CA TYR A 39 -14.22 -22.59 11.82
C TYR A 39 -14.46 -23.53 13.00
N THR A 40 -13.68 -24.61 13.11
CA THR A 40 -13.77 -25.57 14.21
C THR A 40 -13.52 -24.89 15.56
N ALA A 41 -12.51 -24.02 15.64
CA ALA A 41 -12.23 -23.24 16.85
C ALA A 41 -13.36 -22.27 17.23
N ALA A 42 -14.13 -21.80 16.25
CA ALA A 42 -15.34 -21.00 16.46
C ALA A 42 -16.61 -21.83 16.75
N GLY A 43 -16.50 -23.16 16.80
CA GLY A 43 -17.64 -24.06 17.00
C GLY A 43 -18.56 -24.22 15.80
N LEU A 44 -18.06 -23.92 14.60
CA LEU A 44 -18.77 -24.07 13.33
C LEU A 44 -18.25 -25.29 12.56
N GLU A 45 -19.09 -25.86 11.69
CA GLU A 45 -18.63 -26.83 10.71
C GLU A 45 -17.71 -26.17 9.69
N ALA A 46 -16.72 -26.91 9.17
CA ALA A 46 -15.84 -26.39 8.13
C ALA A 46 -16.65 -26.07 6.86
N PRO A 47 -16.22 -25.09 6.04
CA PRO A 47 -16.87 -24.79 4.77
C PRO A 47 -16.99 -26.04 3.89
N GLU A 48 -18.15 -26.23 3.27
CA GLU A 48 -18.38 -27.32 2.31
C GLU A 48 -17.55 -27.11 1.03
N ARG A 49 -17.18 -25.86 0.74
CA ARG A 49 -16.47 -25.48 -0.48
C ARG A 49 -15.46 -24.36 -0.26
N TYR A 50 -14.34 -24.48 -0.95
CA TYR A 50 -13.30 -23.46 -1.04
C TYR A 50 -13.25 -22.90 -2.46
N VAL A 51 -13.51 -21.61 -2.60
CA VAL A 51 -13.52 -20.88 -3.89
C VAL A 51 -12.21 -20.12 -4.01
N TRP A 52 -11.30 -20.62 -4.84
CA TRP A 52 -10.01 -19.97 -5.09
C TRP A 52 -10.12 -18.93 -6.20
N VAL A 53 -9.71 -17.70 -5.89
CA VAL A 53 -9.69 -16.57 -6.81
C VAL A 53 -8.26 -16.04 -6.98
N PRO A 54 -7.90 -15.47 -8.14
CA PRO A 54 -6.51 -15.10 -8.40
C PRO A 54 -6.09 -13.79 -7.71
N SER A 55 -7.01 -12.99 -7.19
CA SER A 55 -6.69 -11.73 -6.49
C SER A 55 -7.78 -11.35 -5.47
N PRO A 56 -7.47 -10.46 -4.50
CA PRO A 56 -8.47 -9.94 -3.59
C PRO A 56 -9.54 -9.09 -4.29
N ALA A 57 -9.25 -8.52 -5.48
CA ALA A 57 -10.24 -7.83 -6.30
C ALA A 57 -11.34 -8.77 -6.79
N ARG A 58 -10.94 -9.94 -7.29
CA ARG A 58 -11.87 -11.02 -7.68
C ARG A 58 -12.66 -11.52 -6.47
N GLY A 59 -12.00 -11.68 -5.33
CA GLY A 59 -12.66 -12.07 -4.07
C GLY A 59 -13.72 -11.05 -3.62
N ALA A 60 -13.41 -9.76 -3.69
CA ALA A 60 -14.36 -8.69 -3.37
C ALA A 60 -15.55 -8.67 -4.35
N ALA A 61 -15.31 -8.91 -5.65
CA ALA A 61 -16.38 -9.03 -6.64
C ALA A 61 -17.29 -10.23 -6.35
N VAL A 62 -16.71 -11.40 -6.03
CA VAL A 62 -17.47 -12.59 -5.62
C VAL A 62 -18.29 -12.31 -4.35
N ALA A 63 -17.68 -11.69 -3.34
CA ALA A 63 -18.39 -11.33 -2.11
C ALA A 63 -19.55 -10.35 -2.38
N ALA A 64 -19.36 -9.36 -3.24
CA ALA A 64 -20.39 -8.39 -3.60
C ALA A 64 -21.58 -9.05 -4.33
N ILE A 65 -21.34 -9.98 -5.26
CA ILE A 65 -22.44 -10.68 -5.95
C ILE A 65 -23.20 -11.62 -5.01
N LEU A 66 -22.52 -12.27 -4.05
CA LEU A 66 -23.16 -13.10 -3.03
C LEU A 66 -24.05 -12.27 -2.09
N SER A 67 -23.68 -11.02 -1.84
CA SER A 67 -24.50 -10.03 -1.11
C SER A 67 -25.62 -9.42 -1.96
N GLY A 68 -25.83 -9.88 -3.20
CA GLY A 68 -26.92 -9.44 -4.07
C GLY A 68 -26.63 -8.15 -4.85
N HIS A 69 -25.38 -7.72 -4.94
CA HIS A 69 -25.01 -6.45 -5.57
C HIS A 69 -24.60 -6.57 -7.05
N GLY A 70 -24.80 -7.73 -7.67
CA GLY A 70 -24.37 -7.97 -9.05
C GLY A 70 -24.98 -7.02 -10.09
N GLU A 71 -26.26 -6.65 -9.94
CA GLU A 71 -26.90 -5.71 -10.89
C GLU A 71 -26.35 -4.29 -10.73
N ALA A 72 -26.12 -3.81 -9.51
CA ALA A 72 -25.52 -2.50 -9.29
C ALA A 72 -24.10 -2.39 -9.88
N LEU A 73 -23.31 -3.47 -9.83
CA LEU A 73 -22.00 -3.50 -10.47
C LEU A 73 -22.12 -3.46 -12.01
N LYS A 74 -23.10 -4.17 -12.60
CA LYS A 74 -23.37 -4.12 -14.05
C LYS A 74 -23.83 -2.73 -14.50
N GLU A 75 -24.68 -2.06 -13.71
CA GLU A 75 -25.12 -0.68 -13.99
C GLU A 75 -23.94 0.31 -14.04
N ALA A 76 -22.86 0.04 -13.30
CA ALA A 76 -21.61 0.79 -13.36
C ALA A 76 -20.67 0.37 -14.52
N GLY A 77 -21.09 -0.55 -15.39
CA GLY A 77 -20.31 -1.04 -16.53
C GLY A 77 -19.46 -2.28 -16.25
N LEU A 78 -19.45 -2.82 -15.01
CA LEU A 78 -18.56 -3.92 -14.61
C LEU A 78 -19.07 -5.31 -15.02
N HIS A 79 -19.60 -5.43 -16.25
CA HIS A 79 -20.20 -6.66 -16.76
C HIS A 79 -19.22 -7.84 -16.74
N ASP A 80 -17.99 -7.63 -17.20
CA ASP A 80 -16.97 -8.66 -17.28
C ASP A 80 -16.54 -9.12 -15.88
N LEU A 81 -16.33 -8.18 -14.96
CA LEU A 81 -15.98 -8.50 -13.57
C LEU A 81 -17.05 -9.39 -12.92
N VAL A 82 -18.34 -9.05 -13.12
CA VAL A 82 -19.47 -9.83 -12.60
C VAL A 82 -19.58 -11.20 -13.27
N ALA A 83 -19.44 -11.28 -14.59
CA ALA A 83 -19.48 -12.55 -15.33
C ALA A 83 -18.38 -13.50 -14.87
N GLN A 84 -17.16 -12.97 -14.78
CA GLN A 84 -16.03 -13.71 -14.26
C GLN A 84 -16.27 -14.11 -12.79
N ALA A 85 -16.84 -13.25 -11.92
CA ALA A 85 -17.10 -13.61 -10.52
C ALA A 85 -18.10 -14.79 -10.38
N TRP A 86 -19.12 -14.85 -11.25
CA TRP A 86 -19.99 -16.02 -11.33
C TRP A 86 -19.25 -17.28 -11.83
N ALA A 87 -18.29 -17.12 -12.74
CA ALA A 87 -17.46 -18.22 -13.20
C ALA A 87 -16.57 -18.79 -12.09
N ASP A 88 -15.99 -17.95 -11.22
CA ASP A 88 -15.23 -18.41 -10.05
C ASP A 88 -16.09 -19.24 -9.08
N LEU A 89 -17.36 -18.84 -8.90
CA LEU A 89 -18.34 -19.61 -8.14
C LEU A 89 -18.78 -20.90 -8.86
N GLY A 90 -18.44 -21.11 -10.12
CA GLY A 90 -18.85 -22.28 -10.92
C GLY A 90 -20.37 -22.33 -11.19
N ASP A 91 -20.80 -23.33 -11.96
CA ASP A 91 -22.17 -23.38 -12.51
C ASP A 91 -23.23 -24.00 -11.60
N ASP A 92 -22.83 -24.67 -10.52
CA ASP A 92 -23.78 -25.32 -9.60
C ASP A 92 -24.57 -24.29 -8.76
N PRO A 93 -25.89 -24.14 -8.97
CA PRO A 93 -26.70 -23.19 -8.22
C PRO A 93 -26.76 -23.51 -6.72
N ALA A 94 -26.73 -24.79 -6.34
CA ALA A 94 -26.69 -25.20 -4.93
C ALA A 94 -25.33 -24.89 -4.29
N GLY A 95 -24.27 -24.99 -5.10
CA GLY A 95 -22.89 -24.62 -4.76
C GLY A 95 -22.61 -23.11 -4.71
N ARG A 96 -23.57 -22.27 -5.12
CA ARG A 96 -23.53 -20.79 -5.02
C ARG A 96 -24.16 -20.24 -3.75
N VAL A 97 -24.85 -21.07 -2.97
CA VAL A 97 -25.48 -20.63 -1.71
C VAL A 97 -24.42 -20.57 -0.61
N ALA A 98 -23.89 -19.38 -0.38
CA ALA A 98 -22.84 -19.13 0.62
C ALA A 98 -23.36 -19.12 2.06
N GLY A 99 -24.61 -18.70 2.26
CA GLY A 99 -25.15 -18.37 3.59
C GLY A 99 -24.64 -17.01 4.10
N ALA A 100 -24.85 -16.72 5.38
CA ALA A 100 -24.39 -15.47 5.98
C ALA A 100 -22.85 -15.42 6.10
N SER A 101 -22.29 -14.21 6.16
CA SER A 101 -20.89 -14.04 6.57
C SER A 101 -20.71 -14.49 8.03
N VAL A 102 -19.69 -15.29 8.28
CA VAL A 102 -19.34 -15.77 9.63
C VAL A 102 -18.05 -15.14 10.15
N LEU A 103 -17.60 -14.04 9.53
CA LEU A 103 -16.37 -13.31 9.89
C LEU A 103 -16.29 -13.01 11.39
N THR A 104 -17.40 -12.55 11.97
CA THR A 104 -17.44 -12.21 13.39
C THR A 104 -17.17 -13.42 14.28
N ALA A 105 -17.72 -14.59 13.93
CA ALA A 105 -17.54 -15.82 14.71
C ALA A 105 -16.14 -16.42 14.50
N VAL A 106 -15.67 -16.48 13.25
CA VAL A 106 -14.43 -17.17 12.87
C VAL A 106 -13.18 -16.34 13.16
N ARG A 107 -13.25 -15.01 12.98
CA ARG A 107 -12.09 -14.12 13.13
C ARG A 107 -12.28 -13.14 14.27
N THR A 108 -13.30 -12.30 14.26
CA THR A 108 -13.37 -11.14 15.16
C THR A 108 -13.44 -11.53 16.64
N ARG A 109 -14.36 -12.42 17.03
CA ARG A 109 -14.53 -12.81 18.45
C ARG A 109 -13.31 -13.53 19.02
N PRO A 110 -12.74 -14.57 18.38
CA PRO A 110 -11.51 -15.20 18.87
C PRO A 110 -10.35 -14.21 19.03
N TRP A 111 -10.20 -13.31 18.06
CA TRP A 111 -9.15 -12.29 18.06
C TRP A 111 -9.29 -11.28 19.19
N GLU A 112 -10.51 -10.78 19.41
CA GLU A 112 -10.81 -9.84 20.48
C GLU A 112 -10.65 -10.47 21.86
N ALA A 113 -11.04 -11.74 22.01
CA ALA A 113 -10.84 -12.49 23.25
C ALA A 113 -9.35 -12.61 23.58
N GLU A 114 -8.52 -13.05 22.63
CA GLU A 114 -7.07 -13.16 22.82
C GLU A 114 -6.39 -11.82 23.05
N ARG A 115 -6.79 -10.77 22.30
CA ARG A 115 -6.27 -9.41 22.51
C ARG A 115 -6.62 -8.88 23.89
N THR A 116 -7.84 -9.10 24.36
CA THR A 116 -8.31 -8.63 25.67
C THR A 116 -7.57 -9.36 26.80
N ALA A 117 -7.44 -10.68 26.70
CA ALA A 117 -6.67 -11.48 27.64
C ALA A 117 -5.19 -11.05 27.68
N ALA A 118 -4.57 -10.88 26.50
CA ALA A 118 -3.19 -10.40 26.38
C ALA A 118 -3.00 -9.02 27.04
N CYS A 119 -3.88 -8.07 26.74
CA CYS A 119 -3.82 -6.72 27.30
C CYS A 119 -3.97 -6.74 28.84
N SER A 120 -4.87 -7.58 29.36
CA SER A 120 -5.09 -7.73 30.80
C SER A 120 -3.90 -8.37 31.53
N GLU A 121 -3.24 -9.36 30.93
CA GLU A 121 -2.07 -10.01 31.51
C GLU A 121 -0.80 -9.15 31.46
N GLN A 122 -0.57 -8.41 30.37
CA GLN A 122 0.58 -7.51 30.25
C GLN A 122 0.43 -6.25 31.10
N GLY A 123 -0.81 -5.78 31.28
CA GLY A 123 -1.10 -4.51 31.93
C GLY A 123 -0.74 -3.29 31.07
N PRO A 124 -1.14 -2.08 31.51
CA PRO A 124 -1.11 -0.87 30.70
C PRO A 124 0.30 -0.37 30.33
N GLU A 125 1.32 -0.72 31.11
CA GLU A 125 2.71 -0.29 30.85
C GLU A 125 3.41 -1.18 29.82
N GLN A 126 3.22 -2.50 29.93
CA GLN A 126 3.94 -3.47 29.12
C GLN A 126 3.26 -3.73 27.77
N TRP A 127 1.92 -3.62 27.70
CA TRP A 127 1.19 -3.83 26.45
C TRP A 127 1.68 -2.94 25.28
N PRO A 128 1.85 -1.61 25.43
CA PRO A 128 2.37 -0.78 24.36
C PRO A 128 3.81 -1.12 23.96
N ARG A 129 4.64 -1.55 24.92
CA ARG A 129 6.04 -1.94 24.65
C ARG A 129 6.12 -3.22 23.83
N VAL A 130 5.36 -4.24 24.23
CA VAL A 130 5.32 -5.50 23.47
C VAL A 130 4.78 -5.24 22.05
N TRP A 131 3.76 -4.40 21.89
CA TRP A 131 3.32 -3.98 20.56
C TRP A 131 4.44 -3.31 19.75
N ALA A 132 5.12 -2.31 20.32
CA ALA A 132 6.21 -1.59 19.66
C ALA A 132 7.38 -2.50 19.25
N ASP A 133 7.69 -3.51 20.07
CA ASP A 133 8.80 -4.46 19.83
C ASP A 133 8.40 -5.62 18.92
N THR A 134 7.13 -5.75 18.54
CA THR A 134 6.61 -6.85 17.71
C THR A 134 5.80 -6.35 16.52
N GLY A 135 4.47 -6.36 16.62
CA GLY A 135 3.56 -6.01 15.53
C GLY A 135 3.70 -4.57 15.05
N GLY A 136 4.04 -3.65 15.95
CA GLY A 136 4.28 -2.24 15.64
C GLY A 136 5.38 -2.04 14.58
N LEU A 137 6.40 -2.90 14.55
CA LEU A 137 7.48 -2.85 13.56
C LEU A 137 7.01 -3.13 12.12
N LEU A 138 5.91 -3.86 11.98
CA LEU A 138 5.35 -4.26 10.68
C LEU A 138 4.11 -3.44 10.28
N TRP A 139 3.47 -2.79 11.27
CA TRP A 139 2.13 -2.23 11.13
C TRP A 139 2.03 -1.22 9.99
N ASP A 140 2.87 -0.18 9.97
CA ASP A 140 2.72 0.92 9.01
C ASP A 140 2.93 0.46 7.56
N GLN A 141 3.92 -0.40 7.31
CA GLN A 141 4.20 -0.94 5.97
C GLN A 141 3.05 -1.83 5.48
N VAL A 142 2.56 -2.74 6.33
CA VAL A 142 1.47 -3.65 5.97
C VAL A 142 0.15 -2.90 5.82
N GLN A 143 -0.16 -1.96 6.71
CA GLN A 143 -1.39 -1.16 6.61
C GLN A 143 -1.39 -0.27 5.37
N SER A 144 -0.26 0.34 5.02
CA SER A 144 -0.14 1.14 3.79
C SER A 144 -0.45 0.29 2.55
N LEU A 145 0.04 -0.95 2.52
CA LEU A 145 -0.26 -1.90 1.44
C LEU A 145 -1.74 -2.28 1.40
N VAL A 146 -2.34 -2.62 2.55
CA VAL A 146 -3.77 -2.97 2.65
C VAL A 146 -4.65 -1.80 2.19
N ILE A 147 -4.34 -0.58 2.63
CA ILE A 147 -5.07 0.63 2.22
C ILE A 147 -5.00 0.83 0.71
N ARG A 148 -3.81 0.67 0.11
CA ARG A 148 -3.66 0.82 -1.35
C ARG A 148 -4.41 -0.28 -2.12
N VAL A 149 -4.36 -1.53 -1.66
CA VAL A 149 -5.12 -2.63 -2.28
C VAL A 149 -6.62 -2.37 -2.20
N ARG A 150 -7.16 -1.95 -1.03
CA ARG A 150 -8.58 -1.58 -0.91
C ARG A 150 -8.97 -0.41 -1.80
N GLY A 151 -8.10 0.60 -1.91
CA GLY A 151 -8.26 1.72 -2.83
C GLY A 151 -8.38 1.25 -4.27
N ALA A 152 -7.40 0.47 -4.73
CA ALA A 152 -7.37 -0.07 -6.08
C ALA A 152 -8.57 -0.97 -6.41
N ILE A 153 -9.09 -1.74 -5.45
CA ILE A 153 -10.31 -2.53 -5.62
C ILE A 153 -11.53 -1.62 -5.86
N GLY A 154 -11.63 -0.50 -5.14
CA GLY A 154 -12.68 0.50 -5.40
C GLY A 154 -12.52 1.20 -6.75
N GLU A 155 -11.28 1.53 -7.12
CA GLU A 155 -10.92 2.19 -8.39
C GLU A 155 -11.34 1.37 -9.63
N LEU A 156 -11.57 0.06 -9.50
CA LEU A 156 -12.12 -0.78 -10.59
C LEU A 156 -13.45 -0.25 -11.13
N ALA A 157 -14.27 0.40 -10.29
CA ALA A 157 -15.53 1.00 -10.72
C ALA A 157 -15.36 2.12 -11.75
N HIS A 158 -14.14 2.64 -11.91
CA HIS A 158 -13.82 3.75 -12.81
C HIS A 158 -12.92 3.36 -13.98
N ALA A 159 -12.47 2.09 -14.05
CA ALA A 159 -11.40 1.65 -14.95
C ALA A 159 -11.76 1.64 -16.46
N ASP A 160 -13.05 1.60 -16.82
CA ASP A 160 -13.50 1.59 -18.23
C ASP A 160 -13.64 2.99 -18.87
N GLY A 161 -13.31 4.06 -18.14
CA GLY A 161 -13.27 5.42 -18.69
C GLY A 161 -11.93 5.71 -19.37
N GLY A 162 -11.76 5.38 -20.64
CA GLY A 162 -10.65 5.85 -21.49
C GLY A 162 -10.62 7.37 -21.75
N GLY A 163 -11.17 8.17 -20.84
CA GLY A 163 -11.15 9.63 -20.84
C GLY A 163 -10.23 10.15 -19.75
N SER A 164 -9.71 11.36 -19.95
CA SER A 164 -8.88 12.07 -18.98
C SER A 164 -9.43 11.99 -17.56
N ALA A 165 -8.54 12.13 -16.57
CA ALA A 165 -8.81 12.14 -15.13
C ALA A 165 -9.80 13.24 -14.63
N SER A 166 -10.61 13.82 -15.53
CA SER A 166 -11.45 14.99 -15.36
C SER A 166 -12.96 14.73 -15.57
N ALA A 167 -13.40 13.50 -15.83
CA ALA A 167 -14.84 13.19 -15.90
C ALA A 167 -15.36 12.84 -14.49
N GLU A 168 -16.39 13.55 -14.02
CA GLU A 168 -17.05 13.23 -12.75
C GLU A 168 -17.63 11.81 -12.77
N ALA A 169 -17.35 11.03 -11.73
CA ALA A 169 -17.87 9.68 -11.58
C ALA A 169 -19.41 9.68 -11.52
N THR A 170 -20.04 8.79 -12.28
CA THR A 170 -21.50 8.63 -12.26
C THR A 170 -21.97 8.11 -10.90
N PRO A 171 -23.24 8.34 -10.51
CA PRO A 171 -23.81 7.77 -9.29
C PRO A 171 -23.67 6.24 -9.21
N ALA A 172 -23.81 5.54 -10.34
CA ALA A 172 -23.63 4.08 -10.42
C ALA A 172 -22.18 3.68 -10.11
N GLN A 173 -21.19 4.40 -10.65
CA GLN A 173 -19.77 4.15 -10.37
C GLN A 173 -19.41 4.42 -8.89
N ASN A 174 -19.91 5.52 -8.31
CA ASN A 174 -19.70 5.82 -6.88
C ASN A 174 -20.33 4.75 -5.97
N GLN A 175 -21.51 4.24 -6.36
CA GLN A 175 -22.15 3.13 -5.66
C GLN A 175 -21.34 1.84 -5.79
N ALA A 176 -20.88 1.48 -7.00
CA ALA A 176 -20.06 0.29 -7.23
C ALA A 176 -18.73 0.36 -6.47
N GLU A 177 -18.04 1.50 -6.45
CA GLU A 177 -16.84 1.73 -5.65
C GLU A 177 -17.13 1.44 -4.16
N SER A 178 -18.21 2.02 -3.63
CA SER A 178 -18.60 1.85 -2.23
C SER A 178 -18.89 0.37 -1.90
N LEU A 179 -19.56 -0.35 -2.79
CA LEU A 179 -19.90 -1.76 -2.64
C LEU A 179 -18.65 -2.66 -2.68
N LEU A 180 -17.74 -2.43 -3.63
CA LEU A 180 -16.49 -3.16 -3.73
C LEU A 180 -15.60 -2.93 -2.50
N ARG A 181 -15.50 -1.67 -2.03
CA ARG A 181 -14.78 -1.34 -0.80
C ARG A 181 -15.42 -1.99 0.43
N ALA A 182 -16.75 -1.96 0.54
CA ALA A 182 -17.48 -2.59 1.64
C ALA A 182 -17.22 -4.10 1.67
N ALA A 183 -17.21 -4.77 0.52
CA ALA A 183 -16.89 -6.20 0.43
C ALA A 183 -15.50 -6.55 0.99
N THR A 184 -14.52 -5.62 0.95
CA THR A 184 -13.19 -5.83 1.56
C THR A 184 -13.19 -5.74 3.10
N LEU A 185 -14.25 -5.23 3.72
CA LEU A 185 -14.39 -5.16 5.17
C LEU A 185 -14.79 -6.52 5.77
N ASP A 186 -15.43 -7.37 4.96
CA ASP A 186 -15.81 -8.74 5.33
C ASP A 186 -14.66 -9.76 5.11
N ALA A 187 -13.49 -9.30 4.68
CA ALA A 187 -12.32 -10.13 4.45
C ALA A 187 -11.48 -10.31 5.72
N VAL A 188 -10.97 -11.52 5.94
CA VAL A 188 -9.77 -11.77 6.74
C VAL A 188 -8.55 -11.50 5.87
N LEU A 189 -7.60 -10.70 6.35
CA LEU A 189 -6.52 -10.15 5.49
C LEU A 189 -5.38 -11.14 5.19
N GLY A 190 -5.52 -12.41 5.58
CA GLY A 190 -4.54 -13.46 5.32
C GLY A 190 -3.14 -13.07 5.78
N GLN A 191 -2.16 -13.13 4.86
CA GLN A 191 -0.78 -12.75 5.16
C GLN A 191 -0.62 -11.32 5.72
N HIS A 192 -1.53 -10.40 5.41
CA HIS A 192 -1.49 -9.02 5.92
C HIS A 192 -2.04 -8.88 7.35
N GLU A 193 -2.48 -9.98 7.99
CA GLU A 193 -2.69 -10.03 9.44
C GLU A 193 -1.38 -10.19 10.25
N ALA A 194 -0.25 -10.36 9.56
CA ALA A 194 1.07 -10.60 10.13
C ALA A 194 1.47 -9.69 11.32
N PRO A 195 1.22 -8.36 11.32
CA PRO A 195 1.58 -7.52 12.46
C PRO A 195 0.98 -8.00 13.79
N TRP A 196 -0.31 -8.34 13.79
CA TRP A 196 -1.00 -8.84 14.97
C TRP A 196 -0.63 -10.28 15.29
N LEU A 197 -0.45 -11.13 14.27
CA LEU A 197 -0.05 -12.52 14.48
C LEU A 197 1.37 -12.63 15.05
N ALA A 198 2.26 -11.69 14.71
CA ALA A 198 3.57 -11.56 15.33
C ALA A 198 3.48 -11.24 16.83
N LEU A 199 2.60 -10.29 17.21
CA LEU A 199 2.32 -9.99 18.61
C LEU A 199 1.81 -11.23 19.35
N PHE A 200 0.79 -11.91 18.80
CA PHE A 200 0.23 -13.09 19.43
C PHE A 200 1.25 -14.23 19.54
N GLU A 201 2.10 -14.45 18.54
CA GLU A 201 3.14 -15.47 18.61
C GLU A 201 4.19 -15.15 19.68
N ALA A 202 4.63 -13.91 19.76
CA ALA A 202 5.59 -13.46 20.78
C ALA A 202 5.04 -13.65 22.20
N LEU A 203 3.71 -13.54 22.36
CA LEU A 203 3.00 -13.80 23.61
C LEU A 203 2.60 -15.27 23.82
N GLY A 204 2.93 -16.17 22.89
CA GLY A 204 2.59 -17.60 22.99
C GLY A 204 1.10 -17.91 22.80
N ARG A 205 0.37 -17.09 22.05
CA ARG A 205 -1.11 -17.13 21.88
C ARG A 205 -1.58 -17.67 20.53
N LEU A 206 -0.67 -18.15 19.69
CA LEU A 206 -1.07 -18.79 18.43
C LEU A 206 -1.48 -20.26 18.60
N ASP A 207 -1.18 -20.86 19.75
CA ASP A 207 -1.67 -22.19 20.08
C ASP A 207 -3.12 -22.08 20.58
N GLY A 208 -4.07 -22.71 19.89
CA GLY A 208 -5.49 -22.68 20.24
C GLY A 208 -6.36 -21.91 19.24
N PRO A 209 -7.20 -20.96 19.67
CA PRO A 209 -8.26 -20.40 18.83
C PRO A 209 -7.75 -19.61 17.61
N LEU A 210 -6.51 -19.12 17.64
CA LEU A 210 -5.88 -18.40 16.53
C LEU A 210 -5.03 -19.28 15.62
N ALA A 211 -4.85 -20.58 15.94
CA ALA A 211 -3.97 -21.47 15.18
C ALA A 211 -4.38 -21.58 13.71
N GLY A 212 -5.69 -21.73 13.45
CA GLY A 212 -6.24 -21.78 12.09
C GLY A 212 -6.03 -20.48 11.31
N LEU A 213 -6.29 -19.33 11.94
CA LEU A 213 -6.07 -18.01 11.34
C LEU A 213 -4.60 -17.78 10.99
N ALA A 214 -3.69 -18.14 11.89
CA ALA A 214 -2.26 -18.04 11.66
C ALA A 214 -1.79 -18.98 10.53
N GLN A 215 -2.36 -20.18 10.46
CA GLN A 215 -2.05 -21.15 9.42
C GLN A 215 -2.56 -20.70 8.03
N ALA A 216 -3.76 -20.10 7.97
CA ALA A 216 -4.27 -19.47 6.75
C ALA A 216 -3.40 -18.29 6.31
N ALA A 217 -3.02 -17.39 7.22
CA ALA A 217 -2.14 -16.25 6.92
C ALA A 217 -0.77 -16.68 6.37
N ARG A 218 -0.22 -17.78 6.89
CA ARG A 218 1.03 -18.38 6.40
C ARG A 218 0.94 -18.99 5.01
N SER A 219 -0.27 -19.22 4.48
CA SER A 219 -0.47 -20.07 3.30
C SER A 219 -1.23 -19.38 2.17
N ALA A 220 -1.92 -18.27 2.41
CA ALA A 220 -2.73 -17.59 1.39
C ALA A 220 -2.82 -16.06 1.59
N GLY A 221 -3.41 -15.41 0.60
CA GLY A 221 -3.84 -14.02 0.66
C GLY A 221 -5.13 -13.85 1.45
N TRP A 222 -5.92 -12.84 1.10
CA TRP A 222 -7.18 -12.52 1.78
C TRP A 222 -8.21 -13.61 1.57
N TRP A 223 -9.16 -13.73 2.50
CA TRP A 223 -10.24 -14.68 2.35
C TRP A 223 -11.52 -14.23 3.06
N TRP A 224 -12.67 -14.71 2.57
CA TRP A 224 -14.00 -14.32 3.03
C TRP A 224 -14.74 -15.53 3.59
N PRO A 225 -15.05 -15.53 4.90
CA PRO A 225 -15.77 -16.63 5.55
C PRO A 225 -17.29 -16.51 5.42
N TYR A 226 -17.95 -17.50 4.81
CA TYR A 226 -19.40 -17.68 4.85
C TYR A 226 -19.77 -19.02 5.51
N GLU A 227 -21.05 -19.21 5.84
CA GLU A 227 -21.54 -20.44 6.50
C GLU A 227 -21.19 -21.71 5.72
N ARG A 228 -21.34 -21.69 4.39
CA ARG A 228 -21.19 -22.89 3.54
C ARG A 228 -19.94 -22.89 2.67
N LEU A 229 -19.34 -21.74 2.41
CA LEU A 229 -18.15 -21.63 1.59
C LEU A 229 -17.16 -20.61 2.15
N ALA A 230 -15.90 -20.74 1.76
CA ALA A 230 -14.90 -19.70 1.96
C ALA A 230 -14.30 -19.30 0.60
N ILE A 231 -14.17 -18.00 0.35
CA ILE A 231 -13.46 -17.48 -0.82
C ILE A 231 -12.01 -17.20 -0.40
N LEU A 232 -11.02 -17.72 -1.12
CA LEU A 232 -9.60 -17.52 -0.83
C LEU A 232 -8.90 -16.91 -2.03
N SER A 233 -8.15 -15.84 -1.81
CA SER A 233 -7.31 -15.23 -2.84
C SER A 233 -5.90 -15.80 -2.82
N GLU A 234 -5.33 -15.93 -4.01
CA GLU A 234 -3.89 -16.08 -4.21
C GLU A 234 -3.12 -14.89 -3.60
N ARG A 235 -1.81 -15.08 -3.47
CA ARG A 235 -0.87 -14.02 -3.07
C ARG A 235 -0.49 -13.16 -4.28
N PRO A 236 0.01 -11.92 -4.07
CA PRO A 236 0.65 -11.20 -5.16
C PRO A 236 1.84 -12.01 -5.68
N GLY A 237 2.00 -12.10 -7.00
CA GLY A 237 3.17 -12.74 -7.62
C GLY A 237 4.39 -11.81 -7.67
N GLU A 238 4.16 -10.50 -7.58
CA GLU A 238 5.22 -9.48 -7.58
C GLU A 238 4.94 -8.43 -6.50
N LEU A 239 6.00 -8.00 -5.80
CA LEU A 239 5.97 -6.93 -4.80
C LEU A 239 7.32 -6.22 -4.75
N HIS A 240 7.33 -4.94 -5.11
CA HIS A 240 8.50 -4.08 -5.16
C HIS A 240 8.32 -2.88 -4.25
N ARG A 241 9.34 -2.62 -3.43
CA ARG A 241 9.32 -1.58 -2.40
C ARG A 241 10.62 -0.81 -2.38
N ASP A 242 10.56 0.46 -2.00
CA ASP A 242 11.74 1.27 -1.69
C ASP A 242 12.33 0.90 -0.31
N GLU A 243 13.45 1.51 0.05
CA GLU A 243 14.14 1.26 1.33
C GLU A 243 13.24 1.53 2.56
N PRO A 244 12.42 2.61 2.60
CA PRO A 244 11.38 2.78 3.62
C PRO A 244 10.24 1.75 3.61
N GLY A 245 10.16 0.86 2.62
CA GLY A 245 9.13 -0.19 2.52
C GLY A 245 7.84 0.24 1.81
N ARG A 246 7.82 1.39 1.13
CA ARG A 246 6.68 1.87 0.34
C ARG A 246 6.69 1.21 -1.04
N LEU A 247 5.52 1.00 -1.64
CA LEU A 247 5.42 0.48 -3.01
C LEU A 247 6.19 1.38 -3.99
N HIS A 248 7.11 0.78 -4.74
CA HIS A 248 7.93 1.51 -5.69
C HIS A 248 8.47 0.60 -6.79
N ARG A 249 8.24 0.99 -8.05
CA ARG A 249 8.91 0.40 -9.20
C ARG A 249 8.94 1.38 -10.38
N GLY A 250 10.03 1.38 -11.14
CA GLY A 250 10.22 2.25 -12.30
C GLY A 250 9.92 1.61 -13.65
N ASP A 251 9.87 0.29 -13.75
CA ASP A 251 9.80 -0.44 -15.02
C ASP A 251 8.61 -1.40 -15.11
N GLY A 252 7.61 -1.23 -14.23
CA GLY A 252 6.45 -2.10 -14.17
C GLY A 252 5.58 -1.86 -12.92
N PRO A 253 4.63 -2.76 -12.64
CA PRO A 253 3.80 -2.68 -11.45
C PRO A 253 4.63 -2.91 -10.18
N ALA A 254 4.36 -2.10 -9.15
CA ALA A 254 4.98 -2.27 -7.83
C ALA A 254 4.33 -3.43 -7.05
N LEU A 255 3.10 -3.81 -7.38
CA LEU A 255 2.45 -5.03 -6.92
C LEU A 255 1.61 -5.61 -8.05
N ALA A 256 1.65 -6.93 -8.25
CA ALA A 256 0.83 -7.61 -9.26
C ALA A 256 0.31 -8.96 -8.76
N TYR A 257 -0.96 -9.25 -9.07
CA TYR A 257 -1.59 -10.54 -8.86
C TYR A 257 -1.63 -11.36 -10.17
N PRO A 258 -1.78 -12.70 -10.08
CA PRO A 258 -1.80 -13.60 -11.24
C PRO A 258 -2.80 -13.27 -12.36
N ASP A 259 -3.89 -12.55 -12.06
CA ASP A 259 -4.92 -12.14 -13.02
C ASP A 259 -4.66 -10.78 -13.69
N GLY A 260 -3.52 -10.15 -13.40
CA GLY A 260 -3.17 -8.82 -13.91
C GLY A 260 -3.70 -7.67 -13.05
N PHE A 261 -4.45 -7.93 -11.97
CA PHE A 261 -4.77 -6.89 -11.00
C PHE A 261 -3.46 -6.37 -10.38
N SER A 262 -3.14 -5.10 -10.65
CA SER A 262 -1.82 -4.56 -10.39
C SER A 262 -1.88 -3.10 -9.96
N LEU A 263 -0.87 -2.71 -9.18
CA LEU A 263 -0.73 -1.38 -8.60
C LEU A 263 0.62 -0.83 -9.04
N HIS A 264 0.60 0.33 -9.69
CA HIS A 264 1.81 1.09 -10.03
C HIS A 264 2.04 2.19 -9.01
N ALA A 265 3.29 2.33 -8.55
CA ALA A 265 3.65 3.32 -7.56
C ALA A 265 5.10 3.79 -7.71
N TRP A 266 5.31 5.08 -7.43
CA TRP A 266 6.63 5.69 -7.31
C TRP A 266 6.82 6.21 -5.89
N ARG A 267 7.70 5.58 -5.10
CA ARG A 267 7.97 5.95 -3.69
C ARG A 267 6.70 6.09 -2.83
N GLY A 268 5.76 5.18 -3.03
CA GLY A 268 4.45 5.15 -2.35
C GLY A 268 3.34 5.95 -3.01
N MET A 269 3.66 6.84 -3.96
CA MET A 269 2.65 7.63 -4.68
C MET A 269 2.08 6.82 -5.86
N PRO A 270 0.75 6.62 -5.95
CA PRO A 270 0.13 5.90 -7.06
C PRO A 270 0.34 6.63 -8.40
N ILE A 271 0.86 5.90 -9.39
CA ILE A 271 1.10 6.45 -10.73
C ILE A 271 0.32 5.64 -11.79
N PRO A 272 -0.02 6.25 -12.94
CA PRO A 272 -0.53 5.50 -14.08
C PRO A 272 0.44 4.40 -14.56
N PRO A 273 -0.05 3.28 -15.14
CA PRO A 273 0.80 2.20 -15.62
C PRO A 273 1.89 2.63 -16.61
N ASP A 274 1.54 3.51 -17.54
CA ASP A 274 2.44 4.01 -18.58
C ASP A 274 3.28 5.21 -18.12
N PHE A 275 3.12 5.68 -16.88
CA PHE A 275 3.72 6.92 -16.41
C PHE A 275 5.24 6.91 -16.60
N VAL A 276 5.94 5.86 -16.15
CA VAL A 276 7.41 5.84 -16.23
C VAL A 276 7.91 5.67 -17.68
N ALA A 277 7.28 4.79 -18.46
CA ALA A 277 7.60 4.64 -19.88
C ALA A 277 7.45 5.99 -20.62
N SER A 278 6.41 6.74 -20.25
CA SER A 278 6.15 8.06 -20.79
C SER A 278 7.20 9.11 -20.39
N LEU A 279 8.03 8.89 -19.36
CA LEU A 279 9.12 9.82 -19.03
C LEU A 279 10.27 9.77 -20.04
N THR A 280 10.30 8.76 -20.92
CA THR A 280 11.25 8.71 -22.03
C THR A 280 10.96 9.86 -23.00
N GLY A 281 11.91 10.78 -23.18
CA GLY A 281 11.71 11.96 -24.03
C GLY A 281 10.82 13.05 -23.39
N LEU A 282 10.72 13.06 -22.06
CA LEU A 282 10.06 14.10 -21.30
C LEU A 282 10.54 15.50 -21.73
N THR A 283 9.62 16.45 -21.89
CA THR A 283 9.90 17.85 -22.28
C THR A 283 9.38 18.82 -21.22
N PRO A 284 9.96 20.03 -21.09
CA PRO A 284 9.46 21.03 -20.14
C PRO A 284 7.99 21.36 -20.36
N ALA A 285 7.54 21.48 -21.62
CA ALA A 285 6.14 21.76 -21.94
C ALA A 285 5.20 20.69 -21.39
N ARG A 286 5.58 19.42 -21.47
CA ARG A 286 4.79 18.31 -20.93
C ARG A 286 4.74 18.31 -19.41
N ILE A 287 5.85 18.66 -18.76
CA ILE A 287 5.91 18.85 -17.30
C ILE A 287 4.97 19.99 -16.89
N SER A 288 5.02 21.14 -17.58
CA SER A 288 4.16 22.28 -17.27
C SER A 288 2.67 22.02 -17.52
N SER A 289 2.32 21.15 -18.47
CA SER A 289 0.94 20.81 -18.80
C SER A 289 0.34 19.68 -17.97
N GLU A 290 1.14 18.93 -17.22
CA GLU A 290 0.62 17.91 -16.31
C GLU A 290 -0.28 18.60 -15.29
N GLU A 291 -1.49 18.11 -15.08
CA GLU A 291 -2.46 18.73 -14.15
C GLU A 291 -2.21 18.24 -12.72
N ASN A 292 -1.87 16.95 -12.56
CA ASN A 292 -1.62 16.37 -11.26
C ASN A 292 -0.29 16.88 -10.68
N ALA A 293 -0.39 17.69 -9.63
CA ALA A 293 0.75 18.29 -8.95
C ALA A 293 1.81 17.28 -8.49
N GLU A 294 1.39 16.13 -7.98
CA GLU A 294 2.29 15.10 -7.49
C GLU A 294 3.04 14.41 -8.64
N LEU A 295 2.36 14.12 -9.75
CA LEU A 295 3.00 13.58 -10.96
C LEU A 295 3.99 14.60 -11.55
N ARG A 296 3.58 15.86 -11.65
CA ARG A 296 4.42 16.96 -12.17
C ARG A 296 5.69 17.13 -11.36
N ARG A 297 5.62 17.01 -10.03
CA ARG A 297 6.80 17.05 -9.14
C ARG A 297 7.74 15.87 -9.39
N VAL A 298 7.23 14.66 -9.57
CA VAL A 298 8.05 13.49 -9.92
C VAL A 298 8.69 13.66 -11.31
N MET A 299 7.95 14.20 -12.28
CA MET A 299 8.48 14.50 -13.60
C MET A 299 9.63 15.51 -13.52
N LEU A 300 9.51 16.57 -12.71
CA LEU A 300 10.58 17.53 -12.46
C LEU A 300 11.82 16.90 -11.82
N GLU A 301 11.62 16.06 -10.80
CA GLU A 301 12.72 15.35 -10.13
C GLU A 301 13.49 14.47 -11.12
N ILE A 302 12.79 13.75 -11.99
CA ILE A 302 13.40 12.85 -12.98
C ILE A 302 14.02 13.62 -14.15
N PHE A 303 13.41 14.72 -14.59
CA PHE A 303 13.95 15.56 -15.67
C PHE A 303 15.22 16.30 -15.26
N GLY A 304 15.36 16.60 -13.97
CA GLY A 304 16.41 17.46 -13.43
C GLY A 304 15.97 18.92 -13.40
N TYR A 305 16.10 19.54 -12.23
CA TYR A 305 15.70 20.94 -12.04
C TYR A 305 16.61 21.91 -12.81
N ASP A 306 17.90 21.61 -12.90
CA ASP A 306 18.91 22.36 -13.66
C ASP A 306 18.50 22.46 -15.14
N ARG A 307 18.16 21.32 -15.73
CA ARG A 307 17.74 21.23 -17.13
C ARG A 307 16.41 21.93 -17.35
N TYR A 308 15.46 21.76 -16.44
CA TYR A 308 14.16 22.42 -16.54
C TYR A 308 14.30 23.95 -16.51
N LEU A 309 15.07 24.48 -15.55
CA LEU A 309 15.30 25.92 -15.43
C LEU A 309 15.98 26.49 -16.68
N ALA A 310 16.98 25.78 -17.21
CA ALA A 310 17.70 26.18 -18.42
C ALA A 310 16.79 26.18 -19.67
N GLU A 311 15.99 25.13 -19.88
CA GLU A 311 15.14 25.01 -21.06
C GLU A 311 13.89 25.90 -21.00
N THR A 312 13.40 26.27 -19.81
CA THR A 312 12.25 27.18 -19.63
C THR A 312 12.64 28.65 -19.58
N GLY A 313 13.94 28.98 -19.54
CA GLY A 313 14.42 30.36 -19.43
C GLY A 313 14.05 31.01 -18.08
N ALA A 314 14.00 30.20 -17.02
CA ALA A 314 13.67 30.66 -15.68
C ALA A 314 14.64 31.75 -15.20
N ARG A 315 14.16 32.67 -14.36
CA ARG A 315 14.97 33.76 -13.79
C ARG A 315 15.17 33.52 -12.30
N PRO A 316 16.37 33.77 -11.76
CA PRO A 316 16.61 33.61 -10.33
C PRO A 316 15.80 34.61 -9.53
N LEU A 317 15.26 34.16 -8.39
CA LEU A 317 14.46 34.95 -7.46
C LEU A 317 15.35 35.81 -6.56
N HIS A 318 16.53 35.29 -6.19
CA HIS A 318 17.56 36.01 -5.44
C HIS A 318 18.95 35.46 -5.76
N ARG A 319 20.01 36.26 -5.59
CA ARG A 319 21.41 35.82 -5.70
C ARG A 319 22.25 36.59 -4.69
N ASP A 320 23.07 35.88 -3.95
CA ASP A 320 24.07 36.43 -3.03
C ASP A 320 25.33 35.55 -3.01
N GLU A 321 26.26 35.82 -2.10
CA GLU A 321 27.52 35.08 -1.93
C GLU A 321 27.35 33.61 -1.52
N THR A 322 26.19 33.20 -1.03
CA THR A 322 25.92 31.82 -0.60
C THR A 322 25.34 30.94 -1.71
N GLY A 323 24.75 31.55 -2.75
CA GLY A 323 24.20 30.81 -3.88
C GLY A 323 23.16 31.58 -4.69
N VAL A 324 22.36 30.84 -5.44
CA VAL A 324 21.27 31.37 -6.27
C VAL A 324 19.95 30.73 -5.84
N LEU A 325 18.95 31.55 -5.54
CA LEU A 325 17.61 31.07 -5.25
C LEU A 325 16.79 31.07 -6.54
N TRP A 326 16.19 29.92 -6.85
CA TRP A 326 15.32 29.72 -8.00
C TRP A 326 13.89 29.42 -7.54
N SER A 327 12.92 29.81 -8.37
CA SER A 327 11.51 29.44 -8.20
C SER A 327 10.96 28.96 -9.54
N ILE A 328 10.27 27.84 -9.51
CA ILE A 328 9.46 27.33 -10.62
C ILE A 328 8.00 27.50 -10.22
N ASP A 329 7.29 28.41 -10.89
CA ASP A 329 5.87 28.58 -10.70
C ASP A 329 5.13 27.41 -11.35
N LEU A 330 4.28 26.74 -10.55
CA LEU A 330 3.46 25.63 -11.00
C LEU A 330 1.99 26.06 -10.95
N PRO A 331 1.30 26.18 -12.10
CA PRO A 331 -0.11 26.55 -12.11
C PRO A 331 -0.94 25.58 -11.25
N GLY A 332 -1.78 26.14 -10.37
CA GLY A 332 -2.64 25.36 -9.48
C GLY A 332 -1.92 24.65 -8.32
N ASP A 333 -0.65 24.96 -8.06
CA ASP A 333 0.15 24.37 -6.99
C ASP A 333 1.10 25.41 -6.35
N GLU A 334 1.71 25.05 -5.23
CA GLU A 334 2.74 25.84 -4.57
C GLU A 334 4.04 25.84 -5.40
N PRO A 335 4.77 26.98 -5.50
CA PRO A 335 5.98 27.05 -6.30
C PRO A 335 7.08 26.12 -5.79
N VAL A 336 7.84 25.58 -6.73
CA VAL A 336 9.02 24.79 -6.43
C VAL A 336 10.22 25.74 -6.28
N VAL A 337 10.54 26.08 -5.03
CA VAL A 337 11.74 26.87 -4.67
C VAL A 337 12.95 25.98 -4.38
N MET A 338 14.13 26.39 -4.84
CA MET A 338 15.39 25.68 -4.63
C MET A 338 16.57 26.64 -4.53
N VAL A 339 17.62 26.21 -3.84
CA VAL A 339 18.90 26.91 -3.83
C VAL A 339 19.94 26.14 -4.64
N GLU A 340 20.57 26.84 -5.58
CA GLU A 340 21.75 26.39 -6.32
C GLU A 340 22.98 26.72 -5.48
N VAL A 341 23.72 25.69 -5.09
CA VAL A 341 24.98 25.79 -4.36
C VAL A 341 26.08 25.04 -5.09
N VAL A 342 27.28 25.58 -5.08
CA VAL A 342 28.48 24.89 -5.56
C VAL A 342 29.15 24.26 -4.35
N ASN A 343 29.41 22.96 -4.41
CA ASN A 343 30.14 22.28 -3.35
C ASN A 343 31.56 22.84 -3.27
N SER A 344 31.96 23.32 -2.10
CA SER A 344 33.29 23.91 -1.88
C SER A 344 34.40 22.87 -1.96
N THR A 345 34.10 21.60 -1.71
CA THR A 345 35.09 20.52 -1.85
C THR A 345 35.13 20.04 -3.31
N PRO A 346 36.27 20.16 -4.00
CA PRO A 346 36.41 19.62 -5.35
C PRO A 346 36.30 18.10 -5.33
N GLU A 347 35.66 17.54 -6.37
CA GLU A 347 35.67 16.13 -6.68
C GLU A 347 37.11 15.63 -6.91
N PRO A 348 37.36 14.31 -6.90
CA PRO A 348 38.72 13.76 -7.11
C PRO A 348 39.42 14.20 -8.41
N ASP A 349 38.66 14.68 -9.39
CA ASP A 349 39.15 15.22 -10.67
C ASP A 349 39.37 16.75 -10.67
N GLY A 350 39.15 17.42 -9.53
CA GLY A 350 39.30 18.88 -9.36
C GLY A 350 38.07 19.69 -9.76
N THR A 351 37.00 19.06 -10.27
CA THR A 351 35.76 19.76 -10.63
C THR A 351 34.90 20.01 -9.40
N HIS A 352 34.05 21.04 -9.44
CA HIS A 352 33.08 21.31 -8.38
C HIS A 352 31.69 20.91 -8.88
N ARG A 353 30.92 20.23 -8.03
CA ARG A 353 29.53 19.89 -8.36
C ARG A 353 28.58 20.99 -7.92
N THR A 354 27.68 21.36 -8.82
CA THR A 354 26.53 22.21 -8.51
C THR A 354 25.39 21.33 -8.05
N TYR A 355 24.77 21.70 -6.93
CA TYR A 355 23.61 21.03 -6.36
C TYR A 355 22.43 22.00 -6.35
N TYR A 356 21.25 21.47 -6.67
CA TYR A 356 19.97 22.18 -6.59
C TYR A 356 19.18 21.56 -5.44
N LEU A 357 19.14 22.23 -4.29
CA LEU A 357 18.52 21.71 -3.08
C LEU A 357 17.15 22.36 -2.89
N ARG A 358 16.11 21.53 -2.70
CA ARG A 358 14.75 22.01 -2.41
C ARG A 358 14.72 22.69 -1.04
N VAL A 359 14.06 23.84 -0.97
CA VAL A 359 13.89 24.64 0.24
C VAL A 359 12.41 25.04 0.39
N PRO A 360 11.98 25.53 1.55
CA PRO A 360 10.61 25.98 1.74
C PRO A 360 10.19 27.01 0.68
N PRO A 361 8.95 26.94 0.20
CA PRO A 361 8.40 27.84 -0.82
C PRO A 361 8.27 29.30 -0.35
N THR A 362 8.30 29.52 0.97
CA THR A 362 8.29 30.85 1.58
C THR A 362 9.67 31.52 1.61
N THR A 363 10.74 30.79 1.28
CA THR A 363 12.13 31.29 1.27
C THR A 363 12.30 32.46 0.29
N ARG A 364 13.01 33.51 0.71
CA ARG A 364 13.15 34.76 -0.06
C ARG A 364 14.59 35.10 -0.48
N THR A 365 15.60 34.60 0.24
CA THR A 365 17.03 34.86 -0.02
C THR A 365 17.76 33.53 -0.27
N ALA A 366 18.91 33.58 -0.95
CA ALA A 366 19.70 32.37 -1.18
C ALA A 366 20.32 31.90 0.14
N ARG A 367 20.82 32.84 0.97
CA ARG A 367 21.32 32.56 2.31
C ARG A 367 20.33 31.83 3.22
N ALA A 368 19.06 32.27 3.28
CA ALA A 368 18.02 31.56 4.05
C ALA A 368 17.81 30.13 3.53
N GLY A 369 17.83 29.96 2.21
CA GLY A 369 17.74 28.65 1.59
C GLY A 369 18.87 27.73 2.00
N VAL A 370 20.12 28.20 1.92
CA VAL A 370 21.29 27.42 2.34
C VAL A 370 21.24 27.10 3.83
N ALA A 371 20.97 28.09 4.69
CA ALA A 371 20.86 27.92 6.14
C ALA A 371 19.85 26.81 6.52
N TRP A 372 18.69 26.81 5.86
CA TRP A 372 17.66 25.80 6.06
C TRP A 372 18.15 24.38 5.72
N THR A 373 18.98 24.21 4.68
CA THR A 373 19.54 22.88 4.34
C THR A 373 20.48 22.34 5.41
N PHE A 374 21.02 23.19 6.28
CA PHE A 374 21.83 22.82 7.44
C PHE A 374 21.03 22.79 8.75
N GLY A 375 19.72 23.07 8.72
CA GLY A 375 18.86 23.09 9.90
C GLY A 375 19.14 24.25 10.86
N VAL A 376 19.63 25.38 10.36
CA VAL A 376 19.93 26.59 11.15
C VAL A 376 19.19 27.81 10.62
N ASP A 377 18.99 28.81 11.47
CA ASP A 377 18.37 30.08 11.10
C ASP A 377 19.31 30.96 10.26
N GLU A 378 18.74 31.77 9.35
CA GLU A 378 19.52 32.64 8.45
C GLU A 378 20.45 33.60 9.21
N ALA A 379 19.98 34.13 10.35
CA ALA A 379 20.75 35.07 11.18
C ALA A 379 21.99 34.43 11.81
N ASP A 380 21.94 33.11 12.07
CA ASP A 380 23.02 32.35 12.70
C ASP A 380 23.93 31.68 11.65
N TYR A 381 23.56 31.73 10.37
CA TYR A 381 24.34 31.16 9.28
C TYR A 381 25.48 32.08 8.86
N HIS A 382 26.63 31.88 9.50
CA HIS A 382 27.89 32.56 9.21
C HIS A 382 28.95 31.55 8.73
N PRO A 383 28.99 31.21 7.43
CA PRO A 383 30.01 30.31 6.92
C PRO A 383 31.40 30.95 7.08
N GLU A 384 32.24 30.37 7.93
CA GLU A 384 33.65 30.77 8.07
C GLU A 384 34.39 30.38 6.79
N LYS A 385 34.58 31.34 5.87
CA LYS A 385 35.35 31.24 4.62
C LYS A 385 35.26 29.89 3.88
N GLN A 386 34.54 29.91 2.75
CA GLN A 386 34.66 28.90 1.69
C GLN A 386 36.15 28.61 1.43
N THR A 387 36.57 27.38 1.74
CA THR A 387 37.88 26.82 1.34
C THR A 387 37.66 25.85 0.20
#